data_AF-H3B720-F1
#
_entry.id   AF-H3B720-F1
#
_cell.length_a   1.000
_cell.length_b   1.000
_cell.length_c   1.000
_cell.angle_alpha   90.00
_cell.angle_beta   90.00
_cell.angle_gamma   90.00
#
_symmetry.space_group_name_H-M   'P 1'
#
loop_
_entity.id
_entity.type
_entity.pdbx_description
1 polymer ?
#
loop_
_entity_poly.entity_id
_entity_poly.type
_entity_poly.pdbx_seq_one_letter_code
_entity_poly.pdbx_strand_id
1 'polypeptide(L)'
;LHFLKKMPIFIFFQPAAASLILKCLISLSTVTLLGLILAFHYRYMQFFMKDNSLEDWRITLSSKKILWILLELVVCLIHPFPTGWGSNIEYSDGSVVCLRLSTMDIVLSIMMFLRLYQIHRVILLHSNFLVNASYRSIGSLNKVKLNFRFILKVLMDTSPGKVLLVIIICLWLLTSWTLSLCERKSQDKAGALAQAAYLVPITFLTIGYGDIVPVTVCGKMVCLFTGVMGVGCTALLVAVAANKLQLNKAQKYVLNFMHNIQYKKQVR
;
A
#
# COMPACT_ATOMS: atom_id res chain seq x y z
N LEU A 1 1.46 -30.29 -30.09
CA LEU A 1 0.85 -29.54 -28.97
C LEU A 1 -0.19 -30.33 -28.14
N HIS A 2 -0.63 -31.52 -28.55
CA HIS A 2 -1.70 -32.27 -27.87
C HIS A 2 -1.21 -33.31 -26.82
N PHE A 3 0.11 -33.46 -26.65
CA PHE A 3 0.72 -34.55 -25.87
C PHE A 3 1.25 -34.13 -24.49
N LEU A 4 1.40 -32.83 -24.22
CA LEU A 4 1.88 -32.31 -22.93
C LEU A 4 0.80 -32.20 -21.85
N LYS A 5 -0.47 -32.48 -22.18
CA LYS A 5 -1.58 -32.48 -21.20
C LYS A 5 -1.72 -33.79 -20.41
N LYS A 6 -0.84 -34.77 -20.68
CA LYS A 6 -0.90 -36.15 -20.14
C LYS A 6 0.20 -36.45 -19.12
N MET A 7 0.68 -35.45 -18.36
CA MET A 7 1.49 -35.71 -17.17
C MET A 7 0.60 -35.74 -15.91
N PRO A 8 0.62 -36.84 -15.12
CA PRO A 8 -0.27 -37.04 -13.97
C PRO A 8 0.13 -36.21 -12.73
N ILE A 9 1.12 -35.32 -12.83
CA ILE A 9 1.62 -34.52 -11.71
C ILE A 9 0.81 -33.22 -11.55
N PHE A 10 0.17 -32.71 -12.61
CA PHE A 10 -0.61 -31.46 -12.57
C PHE A 10 -2.10 -31.65 -12.27
N ILE A 11 -2.57 -32.90 -12.11
CA ILE A 11 -4.00 -33.23 -12.00
C ILE A 11 -4.47 -33.34 -10.53
N PHE A 12 -3.56 -33.35 -9.56
CA PHE A 12 -3.92 -33.56 -8.14
C PHE A 12 -3.92 -32.31 -7.25
N PHE A 13 -3.95 -31.10 -7.83
CA PHE A 13 -4.30 -29.91 -7.04
C PHE A 13 -5.79 -29.60 -7.24
N GLN A 14 -6.62 -30.33 -6.49
CA GLN A 14 -8.04 -30.03 -6.34
C GLN A 14 -8.16 -28.51 -6.06
N PRO A 15 -8.92 -27.72 -6.83
CA PRO A 15 -9.03 -26.27 -6.60
C PRO A 15 -9.52 -25.94 -5.17
N ALA A 16 -10.22 -26.88 -4.53
CA ALA A 16 -10.57 -26.83 -3.11
C ALA A 16 -9.37 -26.98 -2.17
N ALA A 17 -8.46 -27.94 -2.42
CA ALA A 17 -7.24 -28.11 -1.63
C ALA A 17 -6.31 -26.91 -1.78
N ALA A 18 -6.20 -26.36 -2.99
CA ALA A 18 -5.47 -25.12 -3.27
C ALA A 18 -5.97 -23.94 -2.45
N SER A 19 -7.28 -23.72 -2.46
CA SER A 19 -7.92 -22.65 -1.70
C SER A 19 -7.77 -22.84 -0.19
N LEU A 20 -7.85 -24.08 0.30
CA LEU A 20 -7.69 -24.39 1.72
C LEU A 20 -6.26 -24.11 2.18
N ILE A 21 -5.27 -24.61 1.43
CA ILE A 21 -3.84 -24.37 1.71
C ILE A 21 -3.56 -22.87 1.72
N LEU A 22 -4.10 -22.12 0.75
CA LEU A 22 -3.94 -20.66 0.70
C LEU A 22 -4.55 -19.97 1.92
N LYS A 23 -5.77 -20.35 2.34
CA LYS A 23 -6.41 -19.81 3.55
C LYS A 23 -5.62 -20.15 4.82
N CYS A 24 -5.05 -21.35 4.92
CA CYS A 24 -4.17 -21.75 6.03
C CYS A 24 -2.86 -20.96 6.04
N LEU A 25 -2.21 -20.76 4.88
CA LEU A 25 -1.01 -19.92 4.76
C LEU A 25 -1.29 -18.47 5.14
N ILE A 26 -2.43 -17.94 4.71
CA ILE A 26 -2.90 -16.61 5.09
C ILE A 26 -3.05 -16.56 6.62
N SER A 27 -3.75 -17.52 7.23
CA SER A 27 -3.93 -17.54 8.68
C SER A 27 -2.60 -17.66 9.44
N LEU A 28 -1.70 -18.53 9.01
CA LEU A 28 -0.35 -18.64 9.58
C LEU A 28 0.42 -17.31 9.49
N SER A 29 0.36 -16.63 8.33
CA SER A 29 0.98 -15.33 8.13
C SER A 29 0.40 -14.24 9.05
N THR A 30 -0.88 -14.34 9.41
CA THR A 30 -1.50 -13.40 10.36
C THR A 30 -1.03 -13.61 11.77
N VAL A 31 -0.89 -14.86 12.20
CA VAL A 31 -0.39 -15.19 13.54
C VAL A 31 1.06 -14.72 13.67
N THR A 32 1.90 -14.94 12.67
CA THR A 32 3.28 -14.44 12.68
C THR A 32 3.32 -12.92 12.67
N LEU A 33 2.47 -12.25 11.88
CA LEU A 33 2.36 -10.78 11.87
C LEU A 33 1.95 -10.22 13.23
N LEU A 34 0.96 -10.80 13.90
CA LEU A 34 0.52 -10.40 15.24
C LEU A 34 1.67 -10.55 16.26
N GLY A 35 2.41 -11.66 16.19
CA GLY A 35 3.61 -11.87 17.01
C GLY A 35 4.68 -10.80 16.77
N LEU A 36 4.92 -10.42 15.51
CA LEU A 36 5.86 -9.36 15.15
C LEU A 36 5.40 -7.98 15.66
N ILE A 37 4.10 -7.67 15.61
CA ILE A 37 3.55 -6.41 16.14
C ILE A 37 3.73 -6.34 17.65
N LEU A 38 3.49 -7.44 18.37
CA LEU A 38 3.72 -7.51 19.82
C LEU A 38 5.20 -7.35 20.15
N ALA A 39 6.08 -8.05 19.45
CA ALA A 39 7.52 -7.94 19.62
C ALA A 39 8.04 -6.52 19.30
N PHE A 40 7.44 -5.85 18.31
CA PHE A 40 7.74 -4.45 17.99
C PHE A 40 7.37 -3.52 19.13
N HIS A 41 6.15 -3.62 19.67
CA HIS A 41 5.74 -2.78 20.81
C HIS A 41 6.56 -3.08 22.05
N TYR A 42 6.90 -4.34 22.31
CA TYR A 42 7.78 -4.71 23.41
C TYR A 42 9.15 -4.02 23.28
N ARG A 43 9.80 -4.12 22.11
CA ARG A 43 11.08 -3.44 21.84
C ARG A 43 10.97 -1.93 21.91
N TYR A 44 9.87 -1.35 21.44
CA TYR A 44 9.62 0.09 21.53
C TYR A 44 9.51 0.56 22.99
N MET A 45 8.80 -0.20 23.85
CA MET A 45 8.72 0.12 25.28
C MET A 45 10.08 -0.02 25.96
N GLN A 46 10.84 -1.07 25.65
CA GLN A 46 12.22 -1.25 26.14
C GLN A 46 13.14 -0.09 25.75
N PHE A 47 13.04 0.36 24.50
CA PHE A 47 13.76 1.53 24.02
C PHE A 47 13.37 2.80 24.79
N PHE A 48 12.07 3.04 24.98
CA PHE A 48 11.57 4.19 25.75
C PHE A 48 12.01 4.17 27.22
N MET A 49 12.03 3.00 27.87
CA MET A 49 12.49 2.85 29.24
C MET A 49 13.97 3.21 29.38
N LYS A 50 14.80 2.71 28.47
CA LYS A 50 16.24 2.96 28.47
C LYS A 50 16.57 4.45 28.24
N ASP A 51 15.86 5.11 27.33
CA ASP A 51 16.04 6.54 27.06
C ASP A 51 15.63 7.45 28.23
N ASN A 52 14.72 6.98 29.11
CA ASN A 52 14.22 7.74 30.26
C ASN A 52 14.72 7.20 31.62
N SER A 53 15.66 6.24 31.61
CA SER A 53 16.17 5.59 32.83
C SER A 53 15.07 5.03 33.75
N LEU A 54 14.01 4.48 33.15
CA LEU A 54 12.90 3.84 33.87
C LEU A 54 13.17 2.35 34.03
N GLU A 55 13.03 1.82 35.25
CA GLU A 55 13.19 0.40 35.55
C GLU A 55 11.87 -0.38 35.39
N ASP A 56 10.73 0.27 35.66
CA ASP A 56 9.41 -0.34 35.62
C ASP A 56 8.65 -0.08 34.31
N TRP A 57 8.37 -1.15 33.56
CA TRP A 57 7.60 -1.10 32.31
C TRP A 57 6.15 -0.63 32.50
N ARG A 58 5.59 -0.85 33.69
CA ARG A 58 4.20 -0.47 34.02
C ARG A 58 3.99 1.04 33.95
N ILE A 59 5.00 1.83 34.31
CA ILE A 59 4.97 3.30 34.27
C ILE A 59 4.90 3.80 32.81
N THR A 60 5.50 3.04 31.89
CA THR A 60 5.49 3.37 30.46
C THR A 60 4.14 3.07 29.78
N LEU A 61 3.35 2.18 30.38
CA LEU A 61 2.12 1.63 29.82
C LEU A 61 0.89 2.49 30.17
N SER A 62 0.56 3.44 29.29
CA SER A 62 -0.67 4.24 29.42
C SER A 62 -1.87 3.51 28.81
N SER A 63 -3.06 3.62 29.43
CA SER A 63 -4.31 3.01 28.92
C SER A 63 -4.61 3.38 27.48
N LYS A 64 -4.28 4.61 27.07
CA LYS A 64 -4.42 5.05 25.67
C LYS A 64 -3.52 4.23 24.72
N LYS A 65 -2.27 3.96 25.11
CA LYS A 65 -1.33 3.16 24.29
C LYS A 65 -1.83 1.72 24.15
N ILE A 66 -2.31 1.13 25.24
CA ILE A 66 -2.88 -0.24 25.23
C ILE A 66 -4.09 -0.30 24.29
N LEU A 67 -4.99 0.69 24.35
CA LEU A 67 -6.16 0.75 23.48
C LEU A 67 -5.75 0.79 22.00
N TRP A 68 -4.76 1.60 21.64
CA TRP A 68 -4.24 1.65 20.26
C TRP A 68 -3.60 0.34 19.82
N ILE A 69 -2.83 -0.32 20.69
CA ILE A 69 -2.24 -1.65 20.42
C ILE A 69 -3.36 -2.68 20.22
N LEU A 70 -4.40 -2.66 21.06
CA LEU A 70 -5.51 -3.61 20.96
C LEU A 70 -6.30 -3.40 19.68
N LEU A 71 -6.62 -2.15 19.32
CA LEU A 71 -7.26 -1.82 18.05
C LEU A 71 -6.43 -2.33 16.87
N GLU A 72 -5.11 -2.17 16.94
CA GLU A 72 -4.20 -2.65 15.91
C GLU A 72 -4.24 -4.17 15.75
N LEU A 73 -4.21 -4.90 16.86
CA LEU A 73 -4.33 -6.36 16.87
C LEU A 73 -5.67 -6.82 16.29
N VAL A 74 -6.77 -6.14 16.64
CA VAL A 74 -8.11 -6.43 16.10
C VAL A 74 -8.14 -6.23 14.59
N VAL A 75 -7.62 -5.11 14.08
CA VAL A 75 -7.52 -4.84 12.64
C VAL A 75 -6.70 -5.91 11.92
N CYS A 76 -5.61 -6.38 12.52
CA CYS A 76 -4.76 -7.42 11.94
C CYS A 76 -5.38 -8.81 12.04
N LEU A 77 -6.26 -9.06 13.01
CA LEU A 77 -6.96 -10.32 13.17
C LEU A 77 -7.98 -10.56 12.05
N ILE A 78 -8.51 -9.50 11.42
CA ILE A 78 -9.47 -9.64 10.31
C ILE A 78 -8.79 -10.29 9.11
N HIS A 79 -9.10 -11.57 8.85
CA HIS A 79 -8.74 -12.32 7.64
C HIS A 79 -9.78 -13.41 7.36
N PRO A 80 -9.94 -13.85 6.10
CA PRO A 80 -10.75 -15.02 5.78
C PRO A 80 -10.14 -16.27 6.43
N PHE A 81 -10.84 -16.81 7.44
CA PHE A 81 -10.41 -18.00 8.16
C PHE A 81 -10.68 -19.27 7.32
N PRO A 82 -9.79 -20.29 7.35
CA PRO A 82 -9.95 -21.53 6.59
C PRO A 82 -11.23 -22.31 6.93
N THR A 83 -11.72 -22.26 8.17
CA THR A 83 -12.98 -22.92 8.56
C THR A 83 -14.10 -21.88 8.68
N GLY A 84 -14.81 -21.61 7.58
CA GLY A 84 -15.87 -20.62 7.57
C GLY A 84 -17.13 -21.10 8.31
N TRP A 85 -17.70 -20.27 9.18
CA TRP A 85 -19.13 -20.35 9.51
C TRP A 85 -19.92 -20.07 8.23
N GLY A 86 -20.63 -21.07 7.70
CA GLY A 86 -21.51 -20.91 6.54
C GLY A 86 -20.87 -21.17 5.18
N SER A 87 -19.76 -21.91 5.08
CA SER A 87 -19.39 -22.53 3.80
C SER A 87 -20.40 -23.64 3.50
N ASN A 88 -21.52 -23.30 2.85
CA ASN A 88 -22.46 -24.28 2.34
C ASN A 88 -21.72 -25.13 1.31
N ILE A 89 -21.42 -26.37 1.70
CA ILE A 89 -20.91 -27.40 0.80
C ILE A 89 -22.10 -27.82 -0.04
N GLU A 90 -22.30 -27.18 -1.19
CA GLU A 90 -23.29 -27.60 -2.16
C GLU A 90 -22.71 -28.76 -2.96
N TYR A 91 -23.20 -29.98 -2.68
CA TYR A 91 -22.85 -31.20 -3.40
C TYR A 91 -23.59 -31.17 -4.74
N SER A 92 -22.92 -30.75 -5.81
CA SER A 92 -23.41 -30.99 -7.15
C SER A 92 -22.77 -32.27 -7.67
N ASP A 93 -23.64 -33.19 -8.09
CA ASP A 93 -23.37 -34.54 -8.54
C ASP A 93 -22.13 -34.63 -9.48
N GLY A 94 -21.17 -35.47 -9.11
CA GLY A 94 -20.15 -35.99 -10.02
C GLY A 94 -18.88 -35.18 -10.34
N SER A 95 -18.81 -33.84 -10.21
CA SER A 95 -17.51 -33.16 -10.43
C SER A 95 -17.44 -31.70 -9.96
N VAL A 96 -16.31 -31.40 -9.29
CA VAL A 96 -15.82 -30.08 -8.85
C VAL A 96 -16.41 -29.53 -7.55
N VAL A 97 -15.68 -29.75 -6.44
CA VAL A 97 -15.81 -28.95 -5.21
C VAL A 97 -15.34 -27.52 -5.52
N CYS A 98 -16.25 -26.64 -5.95
CA CYS A 98 -15.97 -25.22 -6.09
C CYS A 98 -16.36 -24.53 -4.78
N LEU A 99 -15.38 -24.22 -3.93
CA LEU A 99 -15.60 -23.39 -2.75
C LEU A 99 -15.96 -21.98 -3.25
N ARG A 100 -17.26 -21.71 -3.44
CA ARG A 100 -17.74 -20.42 -3.91
C ARG A 100 -17.41 -19.39 -2.83
N LEU A 101 -16.56 -18.42 -3.17
CA LEU A 101 -16.20 -17.33 -2.27
C LEU A 101 -17.50 -16.64 -1.83
N SER A 102 -17.83 -16.73 -0.55
CA SER A 102 -19.02 -16.08 -0.01
C SER A 102 -18.87 -14.56 -0.17
N THR A 103 -19.98 -13.82 -0.23
CA THR A 103 -19.92 -12.35 -0.24
C THR A 103 -19.15 -11.81 0.97
N MET A 104 -19.18 -12.54 2.10
CA MET A 104 -18.43 -12.21 3.32
C MET A 104 -16.92 -12.42 3.15
N ASP A 105 -16.48 -13.47 2.46
CA ASP A 105 -15.07 -13.70 2.15
C ASP A 105 -14.50 -12.59 1.24
N ILE A 106 -15.30 -12.05 0.31
CA ILE A 106 -14.91 -10.89 -0.52
C ILE A 106 -14.70 -9.65 0.35
N VAL A 107 -15.64 -9.34 1.25
CA VAL A 107 -15.52 -8.20 2.17
C VAL A 107 -14.32 -8.35 3.09
N LEU A 108 -14.12 -9.54 3.68
CA LEU A 108 -12.95 -9.84 4.51
C LEU A 108 -11.64 -9.73 3.71
N SER A 109 -11.63 -10.13 2.44
CA SER A 109 -10.45 -9.98 1.57
C SER A 109 -10.10 -8.52 1.29
N ILE A 110 -11.10 -7.65 1.12
CA ILE A 110 -10.89 -6.20 0.97
C ILE A 110 -10.38 -5.61 2.30
N MET A 111 -10.91 -6.05 3.44
CA MET A 111 -10.43 -5.63 4.76
C MET A 111 -8.96 -6.03 5.03
N MET A 112 -8.40 -7.01 4.33
CA MET A 112 -6.96 -7.30 4.44
C MET A 112 -6.09 -6.14 3.97
N PHE A 113 -6.58 -5.28 3.05
CA PHE A 113 -5.86 -4.07 2.64
C PHE A 113 -5.78 -3.01 3.73
N LEU A 114 -6.63 -3.07 4.76
CA LEU A 114 -6.50 -2.19 5.91
C LEU A 114 -5.10 -2.32 6.53
N ARG A 115 -4.49 -3.52 6.48
CA ARG A 115 -3.13 -3.80 6.97
C ARG A 115 -2.02 -3.02 6.28
N LEU A 116 -2.29 -2.42 5.11
CA LEU A 116 -1.36 -1.47 4.50
C LEU A 116 -1.04 -0.29 5.43
N TYR A 117 -1.84 -0.02 6.46
CA TYR A 117 -1.50 0.94 7.50
C TYR A 117 -0.10 0.66 8.09
N GLN A 118 0.35 -0.61 8.16
CA GLN A 118 1.65 -0.96 8.72
C GLN A 118 2.83 -0.47 7.87
N ILE A 119 2.62 -0.14 6.60
CA ILE A 119 3.67 0.37 5.69
C ILE A 119 4.33 1.61 6.29
N HIS A 120 3.59 2.49 6.98
CA HIS A 120 4.19 3.67 7.61
C HIS A 120 5.28 3.29 8.62
N ARG A 121 5.13 2.17 9.36
CA ARG A 121 6.11 1.68 10.34
C ARG A 121 7.31 1.04 9.67
N VAL A 122 7.10 0.32 8.57
CA VAL A 122 8.21 -0.26 7.81
C VAL A 122 9.07 0.84 7.20
N ILE A 123 8.45 1.88 6.62
CA ILE A 123 9.15 3.06 6.11
C ILE A 123 9.91 3.75 7.26
N LEU A 124 9.27 3.91 8.42
CA LEU A 124 9.87 4.50 9.62
C LEU A 124 11.14 3.72 10.03
N LEU A 125 11.01 2.39 10.17
CA LEU A 125 12.06 1.52 10.69
C LEU A 125 13.21 1.31 9.70
N HIS A 126 12.91 1.19 8.41
CA HIS A 126 13.91 0.98 7.35
C HIS A 126 14.59 2.28 6.93
N SER A 127 14.05 3.45 7.30
CA SER A 127 14.74 4.72 7.07
C SER A 127 15.97 4.80 8.00
N ASN A 128 17.17 4.74 7.43
CA ASN A 128 18.44 4.98 8.14
C ASN A 128 18.42 6.30 8.93
N PHE A 129 17.54 7.22 8.54
CA PHE A 129 17.30 8.49 9.21
C PHE A 129 16.89 8.36 10.68
N LEU A 130 16.08 7.36 11.05
CA LEU A 130 15.66 7.15 12.44
C LEU A 130 16.58 6.24 13.23
N VAL A 131 17.28 5.34 12.55
CA VAL A 131 18.20 4.40 13.18
C VAL A 131 19.50 5.08 13.56
N ASN A 132 19.96 6.10 12.82
CA ASN A 132 21.22 6.77 13.15
C ASN A 132 21.08 7.66 14.38
N ALA A 133 22.00 7.48 15.34
CA ALA A 133 22.06 8.28 16.56
C ALA A 133 22.35 9.77 16.28
N SER A 134 23.08 10.08 15.21
CA SER A 134 23.41 11.45 14.79
C SER A 134 22.17 12.28 14.45
N TYR A 135 21.27 11.77 13.61
CA TYR A 135 20.03 12.46 13.25
C TYR A 135 19.10 12.62 14.45
N ARG A 136 19.07 11.65 15.37
CA ARG A 136 18.31 11.73 16.63
C ARG A 136 18.85 12.83 17.55
N SER A 137 20.17 12.93 17.69
CA SER A 137 20.83 13.98 18.48
C SER A 137 20.57 15.39 17.89
N ILE A 138 20.76 15.56 16.58
CA ILE A 138 20.48 16.84 15.91
C ILE A 138 18.98 17.21 16.02
N GLY A 139 18.09 16.22 15.92
CA GLY A 139 16.65 16.41 16.09
C GLY A 139 16.27 16.86 17.50
N SER A 140 16.86 16.27 18.54
CA SER A 140 16.59 16.66 19.94
C SER A 140 17.12 18.06 20.26
N LEU A 141 18.31 18.42 19.78
CA LEU A 141 18.90 19.75 19.93
C LEU A 141 18.00 20.84 19.32
N ASN A 142 17.38 20.55 18.17
CA ASN A 142 16.45 21.46 17.50
C ASN A 142 15.00 21.31 17.97
N LYS A 143 14.74 20.48 18.98
CA LYS A 143 13.38 20.16 19.49
C LYS A 143 12.42 19.67 18.39
N VAL A 144 12.94 19.03 17.34
CA VAL A 144 12.16 18.47 16.24
C VAL A 144 11.82 17.01 16.54
N LYS A 145 10.52 16.71 16.69
CA LYS A 145 10.04 15.34 16.83
C LYS A 145 10.11 14.62 15.47
N LEU A 146 10.96 13.60 15.37
CA LEU A 146 11.13 12.79 14.17
C LEU A 146 9.92 11.87 13.96
N ASN A 147 8.87 12.42 13.34
CA ASN A 147 7.62 11.73 13.04
C ASN A 147 7.59 11.22 11.59
N PHE A 148 6.69 10.29 11.27
CA PHE A 148 6.46 9.80 9.90
C PHE A 148 6.21 10.94 8.90
N ARG A 149 5.44 11.97 9.29
CA ARG A 149 5.19 13.16 8.44
C ARG A 149 6.46 13.92 8.10
N PHE A 150 7.42 13.99 9.04
CA PHE A 150 8.70 14.64 8.80
C PHE A 150 9.55 13.81 7.82
N ILE A 151 9.56 12.49 8.01
CA ILE A 151 10.31 11.57 7.14
C ILE A 151 9.75 11.58 5.71
N LEU A 152 8.43 11.57 5.56
CA LEU A 152 7.80 11.68 4.25
C LEU A 152 8.18 12.99 3.55
N LYS A 153 8.23 14.12 4.29
CA LYS A 153 8.73 15.39 3.75
C LYS A 153 10.20 15.30 3.31
N VAL A 154 11.08 14.69 4.11
CA VAL A 154 12.50 14.51 3.77
C VAL A 154 12.67 13.62 2.53
N LEU A 155 11.87 12.55 2.42
CA LEU A 155 11.87 11.66 1.25
C LEU A 155 11.44 12.40 -0.02
N MET A 156 10.38 13.20 0.09
CA MET A 156 9.87 14.04 -1.01
C MET A 156 10.82 15.18 -1.37
N ASP A 157 11.65 15.66 -0.44
CA ASP A 157 12.66 16.67 -0.72
C ASP A 157 13.87 16.08 -1.45
N THR A 158 14.40 14.96 -0.93
CA THR A 158 15.61 14.30 -1.46
C THR A 158 15.39 13.74 -2.86
N SER A 159 14.33 12.94 -3.06
CA SER A 159 14.07 12.25 -4.33
C SER A 159 12.59 12.19 -4.67
N PRO A 160 11.95 13.33 -5.00
CA PRO A 160 10.49 13.41 -5.19
C PRO A 160 9.98 12.48 -6.30
N GLY A 161 10.67 12.44 -7.44
CA GLY A 161 10.24 11.63 -8.60
C GLY A 161 10.22 10.13 -8.31
N LYS A 162 11.25 9.60 -7.62
CA LYS A 162 11.30 8.18 -7.25
C LYS A 162 10.18 7.81 -6.27
N VAL A 163 9.96 8.63 -5.24
CA VAL A 163 8.92 8.41 -4.24
C VAL A 163 7.53 8.44 -4.88
N LEU A 164 7.27 9.43 -5.72
CA LEU A 164 5.98 9.56 -6.42
C LEU A 164 5.72 8.37 -7.36
N LEU A 165 6.73 7.93 -8.12
CA LEU A 165 6.63 6.78 -9.02
C LEU A 165 6.28 5.50 -8.26
N VAL A 166 6.96 5.25 -7.14
CA VAL A 166 6.66 4.08 -6.28
C VAL A 166 5.24 4.15 -5.75
N ILE A 167 4.79 5.33 -5.28
CA ILE A 167 3.41 5.51 -4.81
C ILE A 167 2.41 5.21 -5.93
N ILE A 168 2.58 5.77 -7.13
CA ILE A 168 1.65 5.58 -8.25
C ILE A 168 1.56 4.09 -8.64
N ILE A 169 2.69 3.40 -8.80
CA ILE A 169 2.70 1.98 -9.16
C ILE A 169 2.02 1.14 -8.06
N CYS A 170 2.31 1.41 -6.79
CA CYS A 170 1.62 0.73 -5.69
C CYS A 170 0.11 0.97 -5.73
N LEU A 171 -0.32 2.22 -5.95
CA LEU A 171 -1.75 2.55 -6.04
C LEU A 171 -2.43 1.81 -7.20
N TRP A 172 -1.80 1.73 -8.37
CA TRP A 172 -2.33 1.01 -9.52
C TRP A 172 -2.50 -0.49 -9.24
N LEU A 173 -1.49 -1.13 -8.64
CA LEU A 173 -1.56 -2.56 -8.30
C LEU A 173 -2.65 -2.83 -7.25
N LEU A 174 -2.74 -1.99 -6.23
CA LEU A 174 -3.74 -2.14 -5.16
C LEU A 174 -5.16 -1.96 -5.68
N THR A 175 -5.41 -0.88 -6.42
CA THR A 175 -6.73 -0.59 -6.97
C THR A 175 -7.16 -1.56 -8.07
N SER A 176 -6.21 -2.06 -8.88
CA SER A 176 -6.48 -3.10 -9.89
C SER A 176 -6.92 -4.40 -9.22
N TRP A 177 -6.21 -4.80 -8.16
CA TRP A 177 -6.59 -5.99 -7.41
C TRP A 177 -7.96 -5.84 -6.73
N THR A 178 -8.24 -4.72 -6.06
CA THR A 178 -9.54 -4.50 -5.40
C THR A 178 -10.69 -4.43 -6.40
N LEU A 179 -10.48 -3.81 -7.55
CA LEU A 179 -11.47 -3.75 -8.62
C LEU A 179 -11.76 -5.13 -9.22
N SER A 180 -10.72 -5.92 -9.47
CA SER A 180 -10.83 -7.31 -9.95
C SER A 180 -11.62 -8.18 -8.96
N LEU A 181 -11.43 -7.98 -7.65
CA LEU A 181 -12.22 -8.68 -6.62
C LEU A 181 -13.70 -8.27 -6.62
N CYS A 182 -13.99 -6.99 -6.81
CA CYS A 182 -15.37 -6.49 -6.80
C CYS A 182 -16.16 -6.89 -8.06
N GLU A 183 -15.53 -6.92 -9.23
CA GLU A 183 -16.16 -7.31 -10.49
C GLU A 183 -16.11 -8.83 -10.77
N ARG A 184 -15.52 -9.62 -9.86
CA ARG A 184 -15.32 -11.07 -10.04
C ARG A 184 -16.60 -11.88 -10.31
N LYS A 185 -17.76 -11.37 -9.89
CA LYS A 185 -19.07 -12.01 -10.14
C LYS A 185 -19.65 -11.68 -11.52
N SER A 186 -19.21 -10.58 -12.14
CA SER A 186 -19.78 -10.04 -13.39
C SER A 186 -18.94 -10.36 -14.64
N GLN A 187 -17.64 -10.66 -14.49
CA GLN A 187 -16.72 -10.91 -15.60
C GLN A 187 -16.27 -12.37 -15.70
N ASP A 188 -15.93 -12.79 -16.92
CA ASP A 188 -15.26 -14.07 -17.16
C ASP A 188 -13.94 -14.17 -16.38
N LYS A 189 -13.82 -15.27 -15.62
CA LYS A 189 -12.79 -15.47 -14.58
C LYS A 189 -11.34 -15.33 -15.07
N ALA A 190 -11.09 -15.53 -16.37
CA ALA A 190 -9.74 -15.53 -16.93
C ALA A 190 -9.18 -14.12 -17.23
N GLY A 191 -10.03 -13.08 -17.31
CA GLY A 191 -9.62 -11.74 -17.76
C GLY A 191 -9.75 -10.60 -16.75
N ALA A 192 -10.42 -10.82 -15.61
CA ALA A 192 -10.82 -9.74 -14.70
C ALA A 192 -9.65 -8.88 -14.16
N LEU A 193 -8.51 -9.49 -13.84
CA LEU A 193 -7.33 -8.74 -13.36
C LEU A 193 -6.68 -7.91 -14.48
N ALA A 194 -6.59 -8.45 -15.69
CA ALA A 194 -6.00 -7.72 -16.82
C ALA A 194 -6.87 -6.52 -17.22
N GLN A 195 -8.19 -6.70 -17.23
CA GLN A 195 -9.15 -5.62 -17.49
C GLN A 195 -9.09 -4.55 -16.40
N ALA A 196 -9.00 -4.94 -15.12
CA ALA A 196 -8.81 -3.98 -14.03
C ALA A 196 -7.46 -3.24 -14.10
N ALA A 197 -6.38 -3.93 -14.46
CA ALA A 197 -5.05 -3.33 -14.63
C ALA A 197 -4.98 -2.35 -15.81
N TYR A 198 -5.84 -2.51 -16.81
CA TYR A 198 -6.02 -1.55 -17.90
C TYR A 198 -6.91 -0.36 -17.49
N LEU A 199 -8.07 -0.64 -16.87
CA LEU A 199 -9.06 0.36 -16.49
C LEU A 199 -8.54 1.34 -15.40
N VAL A 200 -7.74 0.85 -14.45
CA VAL A 200 -7.25 1.66 -13.32
C VAL A 200 -6.35 2.83 -13.76
N PRO A 201 -5.27 2.64 -14.54
CA PRO A 201 -4.46 3.75 -15.04
C PRO A 201 -5.26 4.78 -15.84
N ILE A 202 -6.20 4.33 -16.67
CA ILE A 202 -7.07 5.19 -17.50
C ILE A 202 -7.98 6.05 -16.64
N THR A 203 -8.55 5.46 -15.58
CA THR A 203 -9.37 6.17 -14.59
C THR A 203 -8.52 7.13 -13.76
N PHE A 204 -7.34 6.68 -13.32
CA PHE A 204 -6.40 7.46 -12.50
C PHE A 204 -5.85 8.69 -13.25
N LEU A 205 -5.57 8.54 -14.54
CA LEU A 205 -5.14 9.63 -15.43
C LEU A 205 -6.32 10.46 -15.96
N THR A 206 -7.55 10.18 -15.52
CA THR A 206 -8.77 10.90 -15.92
C THR A 206 -9.02 10.89 -17.42
N ILE A 207 -8.61 9.83 -18.13
CA ILE A 207 -8.81 9.67 -19.58
C ILE A 207 -10.24 9.17 -19.86
N GLY A 208 -10.62 8.04 -19.26
CA GLY A 208 -11.98 7.50 -19.29
C GLY A 208 -12.55 7.17 -20.69
N TYR A 209 -11.92 6.26 -21.45
CA TYR A 209 -12.40 5.88 -22.78
C TYR A 209 -13.84 5.32 -22.80
N GLY A 210 -14.26 4.63 -21.74
CA GLY A 210 -15.61 4.07 -21.61
C GLY A 210 -15.83 2.72 -22.30
N ASP A 211 -14.76 2.08 -22.77
CA ASP A 211 -14.76 0.74 -23.37
C ASP A 211 -14.98 -0.38 -22.34
N ILE A 212 -14.41 -0.22 -21.14
CA ILE A 212 -14.62 -1.10 -19.99
C ILE A 212 -15.10 -0.24 -18.81
N VAL A 213 -16.22 -0.63 -18.20
CA VAL A 213 -16.81 0.10 -17.07
C VAL A 213 -17.20 -0.85 -15.92
N PRO A 214 -17.05 -0.44 -14.65
CA PRO A 214 -17.47 -1.26 -13.52
C PRO A 214 -19.00 -1.34 -13.46
N VAL A 215 -19.54 -2.56 -13.34
CA VAL A 215 -20.98 -2.78 -13.25
C VAL A 215 -21.43 -2.74 -11.79
N THR A 216 -20.62 -3.27 -10.87
CA THR A 216 -20.96 -3.38 -9.46
C THR A 216 -20.85 -2.06 -8.71
N VAL A 217 -21.66 -1.90 -7.64
CA VAL A 217 -21.59 -0.73 -6.76
C VAL A 217 -20.21 -0.61 -6.11
N CYS A 218 -19.60 -1.73 -5.70
CA CYS A 218 -18.23 -1.70 -5.17
C CYS A 218 -17.23 -1.19 -6.23
N GLY A 219 -17.26 -1.74 -7.45
CA GLY A 219 -16.35 -1.33 -8.52
C GLY A 219 -16.47 0.16 -8.85
N LYS A 220 -17.69 0.69 -8.88
CA LYS A 220 -17.95 2.13 -9.05
C LYS A 220 -17.32 2.98 -7.95
N MET A 221 -17.45 2.56 -6.68
CA MET A 221 -16.80 3.25 -5.56
C MET A 221 -15.28 3.22 -5.67
N VAL A 222 -14.69 2.08 -6.06
CA VAL A 222 -13.23 1.96 -6.27
C VAL A 222 -12.76 2.88 -7.38
N CYS A 223 -13.47 2.96 -8.50
CA CYS A 223 -13.15 3.88 -9.60
C CYS A 223 -13.25 5.36 -9.17
N LEU A 224 -14.26 5.72 -8.37
CA LEU A 224 -14.40 7.07 -7.83
C LEU A 224 -13.21 7.44 -6.95
N PHE A 225 -12.82 6.59 -6.00
CA PHE A 225 -11.64 6.83 -5.16
C PHE A 225 -10.36 6.89 -6.00
N THR A 226 -10.21 6.01 -7.00
CA THR A 226 -9.07 6.01 -7.91
C THR A 226 -8.94 7.33 -8.65
N GLY A 227 -10.06 7.90 -9.13
CA GLY A 227 -10.08 9.21 -9.78
C GLY A 227 -9.65 10.35 -8.86
N VAL A 228 -10.19 10.41 -7.64
CA VAL A 228 -9.81 11.42 -6.63
C VAL A 228 -8.32 11.33 -6.28
N MET A 229 -7.80 10.11 -6.07
CA MET A 229 -6.39 9.88 -5.80
C MET A 229 -5.51 10.25 -7.00
N GLY A 230 -5.97 9.96 -8.22
CA GLY A 230 -5.33 10.35 -9.48
C GLY A 230 -5.12 11.86 -9.58
N VAL A 231 -6.18 12.65 -9.37
CA VAL A 231 -6.12 14.12 -9.37
C VAL A 231 -5.16 14.64 -8.30
N GLY A 232 -5.16 14.04 -7.10
CA GLY A 232 -4.21 14.42 -6.04
C GLY A 232 -2.75 14.14 -6.41
N CYS A 233 -2.49 12.99 -7.03
CA CYS A 233 -1.15 12.60 -7.48
C CYS A 233 -0.65 13.45 -8.67
N THR A 234 -1.51 13.79 -9.63
CA THR A 234 -1.14 14.66 -10.75
C THR A 234 -0.83 16.07 -10.28
N ALA A 235 -1.61 16.61 -9.34
CA ALA A 235 -1.31 17.91 -8.71
C ALA A 235 0.07 17.91 -8.02
N LEU A 236 0.39 16.83 -7.29
CA LEU A 236 1.70 16.70 -6.66
C LEU A 236 2.84 16.56 -7.69
N LEU A 237 2.61 15.83 -8.79
CA LEU A 237 3.56 15.70 -9.89
C LEU A 237 3.90 17.07 -10.50
N VAL A 238 2.87 17.89 -10.76
CA VAL A 238 3.04 19.25 -11.29
C VAL A 238 3.85 20.13 -10.32
N ALA A 239 3.56 20.07 -9.01
CA ALA A 239 4.33 20.81 -8.01
C ALA A 239 5.81 20.39 -7.98
N VAL A 240 6.09 19.08 -8.06
CA VAL A 240 7.45 18.54 -8.13
C VAL A 240 8.16 18.97 -9.42
N ALA A 241 7.48 18.90 -10.56
CA ALA A 241 8.01 19.30 -11.86
C ALA A 241 8.36 20.79 -11.86
N ALA A 242 7.47 21.65 -11.36
CA ALA A 242 7.70 23.07 -11.23
C ALA A 242 8.96 23.37 -10.39
N ASN A 243 9.12 22.71 -9.24
CA ASN A 243 10.29 22.89 -8.38
C ASN A 243 11.59 22.41 -9.04
N LYS A 244 11.56 21.36 -9.86
CA LYS A 244 12.75 20.86 -10.56
C LYS A 244 13.12 21.68 -11.80
N LEU A 245 12.15 22.37 -12.40
CA LEU A 245 12.38 23.30 -13.51
C LEU A 245 12.89 24.67 -13.06
N GLN A 246 12.81 24.99 -11.76
CA GLN A 246 13.37 26.24 -11.24
C GLN A 246 14.89 26.25 -11.38
N LEU A 247 15.41 27.28 -12.06
CA LEU A 247 16.83 27.52 -12.20
C LEU A 247 17.47 27.76 -10.83
N ASN A 248 18.63 27.15 -10.60
CA ASN A 248 19.41 27.42 -9.41
C ASN A 248 19.99 28.86 -9.45
N LYS A 249 20.36 29.41 -8.28
CA LYS A 249 20.87 30.79 -8.16
C LYS A 249 22.01 31.09 -9.15
N ALA A 250 22.94 30.15 -9.33
CA ALA A 250 24.04 30.28 -10.28
C ALA A 250 23.58 30.32 -11.75
N GLN A 251 22.64 29.47 -12.14
CA GLN A 251 22.08 29.46 -13.49
C GLN A 251 21.31 30.75 -13.79
N LYS A 252 20.53 31.23 -12.80
CA LYS A 252 19.80 32.50 -12.91
C LYS A 252 20.76 33.69 -13.05
N TYR A 253 21.89 33.68 -12.34
CA TYR A 253 22.93 34.69 -12.49
C TYR A 253 23.50 34.72 -13.91
N VAL A 254 23.90 33.55 -14.44
CA VAL A 254 24.43 33.44 -15.82
C VAL A 254 23.40 33.89 -16.85
N LEU A 255 22.14 33.48 -16.70
CA LEU A 255 21.04 33.88 -17.59
C LEU A 255 20.84 35.40 -17.58
N ASN A 256 20.79 36.01 -16.40
CA ASN A 256 20.66 37.46 -16.26
C ASN A 256 21.86 38.21 -16.87
N PHE A 257 23.07 37.68 -16.69
CA PHE A 257 24.27 38.26 -17.28
C PHE A 257 24.21 38.25 -18.82
N MET A 258 23.79 37.13 -19.41
CA MET A 258 23.65 37.01 -20.86
C MET A 258 22.59 37.97 -21.42
N HIS A 259 21.43 38.09 -20.75
CA HIS A 259 20.40 39.07 -21.12
C HIS A 259 20.95 40.51 -21.08
N ASN A 260 21.72 40.88 -20.05
CA ASN A 260 22.31 42.21 -19.94
C ASN A 260 23.27 42.52 -21.11
N ILE A 261 24.05 41.54 -21.59
CA ILE A 261 24.91 41.72 -22.76
C ILE A 261 24.08 41.96 -24.02
N GLN A 262 23.00 41.20 -24.21
CA GLN A 262 22.11 41.36 -25.37
C GLN A 262 21.42 42.73 -25.38
N TYR A 263 20.89 43.17 -24.24
CA TYR A 263 20.29 44.51 -24.13
C TYR A 263 21.29 45.61 -24.48
N LYS A 264 22.53 45.52 -23.99
CA LYS A 264 23.59 46.49 -24.34
C LYS A 264 23.94 46.51 -25.83
N LYS A 265 23.81 45.38 -26.53
CA LYS A 265 24.02 45.31 -27.99
C LYS A 265 22.88 45.93 -28.79
N GLN A 266 21.65 45.90 -28.28
CA GLN A 266 20.48 46.47 -28.98
C GLN A 266 20.37 47.99 -28.84
N VAL A 267 20.92 48.55 -27.77
CA VAL A 267 20.89 49.99 -27.50
C VAL A 267 21.99 50.76 -28.25
N ARG A 268 23.01 50.05 -28.73
CA ARG A 268 24.18 50.62 -29.43
C ARG A 268 24.03 50.45 -30.94
#